data_AF-A0A4V3F8B8-F1
#
_entry.id   AF-A0A4V3F8B8-F1
#
_cell.length_a   1.000
_cell.length_b   1.000
_cell.length_c   1.000
_cell.angle_alpha   90.00
_cell.angle_beta   90.00
_cell.angle_gamma   90.00
#
_symmetry.space_group_name_H-M   'P 1'
#
loop_
_entity.id
_entity.type
_entity.pdbx_description
1 polymer ?
#
loop_
_entity_poly.entity_id
_entity_poly.type
_entity_poly.pdbx_seq_one_letter_code
_entity_poly.pdbx_strand_id
1 'polypeptide(L)'
;MKKTIIYSALLITLATNAQDLTCADFKEGHFYVPADKETLLSYKIHRNGTQQIETVEDPDQLLGADFNKTAYQIIEWIDDCSYRLTSDASKMELSDYQKYINDANGLLVELIKIEGNCFYFKSTLNDQDIKQVINGKLCKE
;
A
#
# COMPACT_ATOMS: atom_id res chain seq x y z
N MET A 1 -14.08 56.00 -40.22
CA MET A 1 -14.88 54.84 -39.75
C MET A 1 -14.44 53.66 -40.61
N LYS A 2 -13.96 52.50 -40.15
CA LYS A 2 -14.23 51.70 -38.96
C LYS A 2 -12.91 51.08 -38.46
N LYS A 3 -12.74 50.98 -37.14
CA LYS A 3 -11.57 50.40 -36.48
C LYS A 3 -11.70 48.87 -36.48
N THR A 4 -10.72 48.17 -37.03
CA THR A 4 -10.66 46.69 -36.97
C THR A 4 -10.08 46.30 -35.62
N ILE A 5 -10.91 45.73 -34.74
CA ILE A 5 -10.49 45.20 -33.43
C ILE A 5 -10.04 43.76 -33.66
N ILE A 6 -8.74 43.51 -33.52
CA ILE A 6 -8.16 42.16 -33.55
C ILE A 6 -8.28 41.61 -32.13
N TYR A 7 -9.17 40.64 -31.93
CA TYR A 7 -9.26 39.87 -30.69
C TYR A 7 -8.15 38.81 -30.68
N SER A 8 -7.09 39.06 -29.91
CA SER A 8 -6.05 38.08 -29.62
C SER A 8 -6.62 37.03 -28.65
N ALA A 9 -6.96 35.85 -29.17
CA ALA A 9 -7.32 34.70 -28.34
C ALA A 9 -6.07 34.17 -27.62
N LEU A 10 -5.98 34.42 -26.32
CA LEU A 10 -4.96 33.88 -25.45
C LEU A 10 -5.29 32.41 -25.16
N LEU A 11 -4.68 31.49 -25.91
CA LEU A 11 -4.71 30.05 -25.63
C LEU A 11 -3.85 29.77 -24.39
N ILE A 12 -4.50 29.70 -23.23
CA ILE A 12 -3.90 29.18 -22.00
C ILE A 12 -3.83 27.66 -22.16
N THR A 13 -2.67 27.16 -22.57
CA THR A 13 -2.36 25.73 -22.49
C THR A 13 -2.21 25.38 -21.01
N LEU A 14 -3.25 24.80 -20.42
CA LEU A 14 -3.17 24.17 -19.11
C LEU A 14 -2.22 22.97 -19.24
N ALA A 15 -0.97 23.14 -18.83
CA ALA A 15 -0.08 22.02 -18.57
C ALA A 15 -0.67 21.25 -17.38
N THR A 16 -1.39 20.17 -17.66
CA THR A 16 -1.80 19.22 -16.64
C THR A 16 -0.53 18.54 -16.13
N ASN A 17 0.03 19.03 -15.03
CA ASN A 17 1.07 18.30 -14.31
C ASN A 17 0.40 17.07 -13.71
N ALA A 18 0.53 15.92 -14.37
CA ALA A 18 0.50 14.66 -13.65
C ALA A 18 1.74 14.70 -12.75
N GLN A 19 1.55 14.96 -11.45
CA GLN A 19 2.66 14.87 -10.51
C GLN A 19 3.05 13.40 -10.40
N ASP A 20 4.29 13.09 -10.71
CA ASP A 20 4.83 11.76 -10.51
C ASP A 20 4.82 11.45 -9.02
N LEU A 21 4.22 10.31 -8.65
CA LEU A 21 4.17 9.86 -7.27
C LEU A 21 5.56 9.44 -6.78
N THR A 22 5.81 9.70 -5.50
CA THR A 22 7.03 9.35 -4.77
C THR A 22 6.72 8.36 -3.65
N CYS A 23 7.74 7.80 -2.98
CA CYS A 23 7.49 6.90 -1.86
C CYS A 23 6.79 7.61 -0.68
N ALA A 24 7.06 8.90 -0.47
CA ALA A 24 6.42 9.72 0.56
C ALA A 24 4.89 9.77 0.39
N ASP A 25 4.42 9.74 -0.86
CA ASP A 25 3.00 9.72 -1.19
C ASP A 25 2.28 8.46 -0.68
N PHE A 26 3.00 7.39 -0.34
CA PHE A 26 2.44 6.14 0.16
C PHE A 26 2.53 6.01 1.69
N LYS A 27 3.04 7.02 2.41
CA LYS A 27 3.10 6.98 3.89
C LYS A 27 1.74 7.20 4.54
N GLU A 28 0.81 7.85 3.85
CA GLU A 28 -0.55 8.13 4.31
C GLU A 28 -1.55 7.99 3.16
N GLY A 29 -2.74 7.47 3.46
CA GLY A 29 -3.83 7.42 2.50
C GLY A 29 -4.63 6.12 2.51
N HIS A 30 -5.46 5.97 1.48
CA HIS A 30 -6.24 4.78 1.19
C HIS A 30 -5.64 4.09 -0.02
N PHE A 31 -5.51 2.78 0.09
CA PHE A 31 -4.91 1.98 -0.96
C PHE A 31 -5.66 0.67 -1.12
N TYR A 32 -5.40 0.04 -2.25
CA TYR A 32 -5.97 -1.23 -2.62
C TYR A 32 -4.87 -2.17 -3.12
N VAL A 33 -4.89 -3.40 -2.62
CA VAL A 33 -4.05 -4.50 -3.09
C VAL A 33 -4.94 -5.46 -3.88
N PRO A 34 -4.70 -5.61 -5.20
CA PRO A 34 -5.48 -6.53 -6.01
C PRO A 34 -5.14 -7.99 -5.70
N ALA A 35 -6.10 -8.88 -5.91
CA ALA A 35 -5.83 -10.30 -5.91
C ALA A 35 -4.92 -10.68 -7.11
N ASP A 36 -3.97 -11.57 -6.88
CA ASP A 36 -3.09 -12.17 -7.87
C ASP A 36 -2.65 -13.59 -7.44
N LYS A 37 -1.52 -14.09 -7.97
CA LYS A 37 -1.02 -15.44 -7.67
C LYS A 37 -0.45 -15.57 -6.26
N GLU A 38 0.05 -14.49 -5.69
CA GLU A 38 0.65 -14.44 -4.34
C GLU A 38 -0.39 -13.99 -3.31
N THR A 39 -1.32 -13.12 -3.72
CA THR A 39 -2.38 -12.54 -2.90
C THR A 39 -3.75 -13.05 -3.36
N LEU A 40 -4.29 -14.08 -2.70
CA LEU A 40 -5.51 -14.75 -3.19
C LEU A 40 -6.78 -13.90 -3.16
N LEU A 41 -6.85 -12.96 -2.21
CA LEU A 41 -8.00 -12.06 -2.03
C LEU A 41 -7.50 -10.64 -2.01
N SER A 42 -8.26 -9.75 -2.65
CA SER A 42 -7.94 -8.33 -2.56
C SER A 42 -8.20 -7.79 -1.16
N TYR A 43 -7.53 -6.70 -0.83
CA TYR A 43 -7.75 -6.02 0.43
C TYR A 43 -7.50 -4.53 0.31
N LYS A 44 -8.19 -3.77 1.15
CA LYS A 44 -8.02 -2.33 1.29
C LYS A 44 -7.07 -2.03 2.43
N ILE A 45 -6.31 -0.96 2.29
CA ILE A 45 -5.42 -0.44 3.31
C ILE A 45 -5.84 0.99 3.64
N HIS A 46 -6.04 1.26 4.92
CA HIS A 46 -6.05 2.61 5.47
C HIS A 46 -4.77 2.83 6.27
N ARG A 47 -3.92 3.76 5.82
CA ARG A 47 -2.62 4.05 6.44
C ARG A 47 -2.57 5.48 6.96
N ASN A 48 -2.13 5.63 8.19
CA ASN A 48 -1.89 6.91 8.84
C ASN A 48 -0.50 6.88 9.49
N GLY A 49 0.52 7.29 8.73
CA GLY A 49 1.91 7.36 9.18
C GLY A 49 2.46 6.00 9.55
N THR A 50 2.52 5.70 10.85
CA THR A 50 3.07 4.45 11.41
C THR A 50 1.99 3.41 11.70
N GLN A 51 0.73 3.68 11.37
CA GLN A 51 -0.40 2.79 11.64
C GLN A 51 -1.06 2.38 10.33
N GLN A 52 -1.42 1.10 10.24
CA GLN A 52 -2.09 0.53 9.08
C GLN A 52 -3.24 -0.38 9.50
N ILE A 53 -4.35 -0.27 8.79
CA ILE A 53 -5.49 -1.18 8.90
C ILE A 53 -5.70 -1.82 7.53
N GLU A 54 -5.69 -3.15 7.48
CA GLU A 54 -6.01 -3.91 6.27
C GLU A 54 -7.39 -4.53 6.41
N THR A 55 -8.19 -4.50 5.36
CA THR A 55 -9.52 -5.13 5.32
C THR A 55 -9.66 -5.99 4.08
N VAL A 56 -9.79 -7.29 4.28
CA VAL A 56 -9.90 -8.27 3.19
C VAL A 56 -11.28 -8.20 2.55
N GLU A 57 -11.30 -8.11 1.22
CA GLU A 57 -12.50 -8.23 0.41
C GLU A 57 -12.72 -9.71 0.07
N ASP A 58 -13.80 -10.27 0.60
CA ASP A 58 -14.15 -11.67 0.43
C ASP A 58 -15.64 -11.78 0.02
N PRO A 59 -15.97 -11.39 -1.24
CA PRO A 59 -17.33 -11.37 -1.74
C PRO A 59 -17.92 -12.79 -1.89
N ASP A 60 -17.06 -13.77 -2.15
CA ASP A 60 -17.45 -15.17 -2.38
C ASP A 60 -17.48 -16.01 -1.09
N GLN A 61 -17.25 -15.38 0.08
CA GLN A 61 -17.25 -16.02 1.40
C GLN A 61 -16.32 -17.25 1.46
N LEU A 62 -15.14 -17.12 0.84
CA LEU A 62 -14.09 -18.15 0.87
C LEU A 62 -13.45 -18.26 2.25
N LEU A 63 -13.52 -17.18 3.04
CA LEU A 63 -13.07 -17.18 4.42
C LEU A 63 -14.20 -17.69 5.33
N GLY A 64 -13.84 -18.48 6.34
CA GLY A 64 -14.80 -18.94 7.34
C GLY A 64 -15.53 -17.78 8.01
N ALA A 65 -16.77 -17.99 8.44
CA ALA A 65 -17.61 -16.95 9.04
C ALA A 65 -16.96 -16.27 10.26
N ASP A 66 -16.12 -16.99 10.99
CA ASP A 66 -15.40 -16.50 12.17
C ASP A 66 -14.04 -15.86 11.84
N PHE A 67 -13.67 -15.79 10.55
CA PHE A 67 -12.40 -15.19 10.16
C PHE A 67 -12.44 -13.67 10.33
N ASN A 68 -11.50 -13.12 11.10
CA ASN A 68 -11.34 -11.69 11.22
C ASN A 68 -10.75 -11.11 9.93
N LYS A 69 -11.58 -10.44 9.14
CA LYS A 69 -11.20 -9.81 7.88
C LYS A 69 -10.40 -8.52 8.07
N THR A 70 -10.21 -8.06 9.30
CA THR A 70 -9.47 -6.83 9.62
C THR A 70 -8.17 -7.16 10.33
N ALA A 71 -7.06 -6.63 9.81
CA ALA A 71 -5.76 -6.69 10.46
C ALA A 71 -5.29 -5.29 10.87
N TYR A 72 -4.77 -5.17 12.09
CA TYR A 72 -4.14 -3.95 12.58
C TYR A 72 -2.63 -4.15 12.58
N GLN A 73 -1.91 -3.19 12.01
CA GLN A 73 -0.47 -3.29 11.80
C GLN A 73 0.26 -2.01 12.20
N ILE A 74 1.51 -2.18 12.59
CA ILE A 74 2.45 -1.10 12.92
C ILE A 74 3.52 -1.05 11.84
N ILE A 75 3.80 0.15 11.37
CA ILE A 75 4.85 0.45 10.40
C ILE A 75 5.99 1.17 11.10
N GLU A 76 7.19 0.60 11.01
CA GLU A 76 8.44 1.27 11.36
C GLU A 76 9.18 1.65 10.09
N TRP A 77 9.14 2.95 9.75
CA TRP A 77 9.84 3.47 8.58
C TRP A 77 11.35 3.41 8.77
N ILE A 78 12.04 2.80 7.82
CA ILE A 78 13.51 2.77 7.76
C ILE A 78 14.00 3.97 6.96
N ASP A 79 13.33 4.22 5.82
CA ASP A 79 13.54 5.40 4.98
C ASP A 79 12.21 5.80 4.29
N ASP A 80 12.28 6.52 3.17
CA ASP A 80 11.09 6.92 2.43
C ASP A 80 10.43 5.77 1.67
N CYS A 81 11.20 4.77 1.25
CA CYS A 81 10.82 3.70 0.35
C CYS A 81 10.90 2.30 0.99
N SER A 82 11.31 2.20 2.26
CA SER A 82 11.39 0.94 2.99
C SER A 82 10.89 1.04 4.44
N TYR A 83 10.30 -0.06 4.93
CA TYR A 83 9.76 -0.14 6.28
C TYR A 83 9.66 -1.57 6.79
N ARG A 84 9.54 -1.72 8.12
CA ARG A 84 9.11 -2.95 8.78
C ARG A 84 7.63 -2.92 9.07
N LEU A 85 6.95 -4.04 8.82
CA LEU A 85 5.53 -4.24 9.10
C LEU A 85 5.36 -5.35 10.12
N THR A 86 4.69 -5.05 11.23
CA THR A 86 4.32 -6.01 12.29
C THR A 86 2.84 -5.92 12.60
N SER A 87 2.29 -6.97 13.21
CA SER A 87 0.89 -7.01 13.65
C SER A 87 0.72 -6.36 15.03
N ASP A 88 -0.30 -5.54 15.22
CA ASP A 88 -0.57 -4.81 16.47
C ASP A 88 -1.33 -5.69 17.47
N ALA A 89 -0.60 -6.35 18.38
CA ALA A 89 -1.17 -7.20 19.43
C ALA A 89 -2.05 -6.45 20.44
N SER A 90 -2.02 -5.11 20.47
CA SER A 90 -2.86 -4.33 21.39
C SER A 90 -4.29 -4.12 20.87
N LYS A 91 -4.52 -4.36 19.57
CA LYS A 91 -5.81 -4.12 18.90
C LYS A 91 -6.50 -5.38 18.42
N MET A 92 -5.78 -6.49 18.33
CA MET A 92 -6.35 -7.77 17.93
C MET A 92 -5.58 -8.94 18.54
N GLU A 93 -6.24 -10.08 18.64
CA GLU A 93 -5.56 -11.34 18.91
C GLU A 93 -4.75 -11.76 17.68
N LEU A 94 -3.46 -12.07 17.89
CA LEU A 94 -2.57 -12.49 16.82
C LEU A 94 -2.70 -14.00 16.58
N SER A 95 -2.82 -14.39 15.31
CA SER A 95 -2.60 -15.77 14.89
C SER A 95 -1.14 -16.18 15.12
N ASP A 96 -0.87 -17.49 15.19
CA ASP A 96 0.50 -17.99 15.40
C ASP A 96 1.45 -17.57 14.28
N TYR A 97 0.96 -17.45 13.05
CA TYR A 97 1.74 -16.93 11.94
C TYR A 97 2.08 -15.43 12.09
N GLN A 98 1.16 -14.63 12.60
CA GLN A 98 1.43 -13.21 12.88
C GLN A 98 2.42 -13.02 14.04
N LYS A 99 2.32 -13.85 15.09
CA LYS A 99 3.32 -13.88 16.18
C LYS A 99 4.70 -14.25 15.63
N TYR A 100 4.77 -15.31 14.82
CA TYR A 100 6.01 -15.73 14.16
C TYR A 100 6.64 -14.60 13.33
N ILE A 101 5.85 -13.90 12.52
CA ILE A 101 6.34 -12.73 11.76
C ILE A 101 6.87 -11.65 12.70
N ASN A 102 6.15 -11.33 13.78
CA ASN A 102 6.57 -10.32 14.74
C ASN A 102 7.89 -10.71 15.43
N ASP A 103 8.03 -11.97 15.84
CA ASP A 103 9.24 -12.52 16.47
C ASP A 103 10.45 -12.49 15.51
N ALA A 104 10.21 -12.63 14.21
CA ALA A 104 11.19 -12.47 13.14
C ALA A 104 11.46 -11.00 12.74
N ASN A 105 11.15 -10.03 13.62
CA ASN A 105 11.33 -8.59 13.39
C ASN A 105 10.50 -8.04 12.22
N GLY A 106 9.34 -8.64 11.97
CA GLY A 106 8.38 -8.19 10.98
C GLY A 106 8.83 -8.37 9.52
N LEU A 107 7.92 -8.05 8.61
CA LEU A 107 8.19 -8.07 7.18
C LEU A 107 8.99 -6.84 6.78
N LEU A 108 10.13 -7.02 6.12
CA LEU A 108 10.83 -5.92 5.44
C LEU A 108 10.18 -5.66 4.09
N VAL A 109 9.49 -4.52 3.98
CA VAL A 109 8.90 -4.08 2.73
C VAL A 109 9.80 -3.04 2.09
N GLU A 110 10.18 -3.27 0.84
CA GLU A 110 11.03 -2.38 0.06
C GLU A 110 10.36 -2.09 -1.29
N LEU A 111 10.20 -0.81 -1.60
CA LEU A 111 9.73 -0.36 -2.91
C LEU A 111 10.70 -0.80 -4.01
N ILE A 112 10.14 -1.28 -5.12
CA ILE A 112 10.87 -1.60 -6.35
C ILE A 112 10.66 -0.50 -7.38
N LYS A 113 9.41 -0.11 -7.63
CA LYS A 113 9.04 0.92 -8.62
C LYS A 113 7.64 1.46 -8.37
N ILE A 114 7.37 2.63 -8.96
CA ILE A 114 6.04 3.23 -9.02
C ILE A 114 5.63 3.30 -10.50
N GLU A 115 4.43 2.80 -10.83
CA GLU A 115 3.85 2.92 -12.17
C GLU A 115 2.38 3.35 -12.05
N GLY A 116 2.04 4.48 -12.65
CA GLY A 116 0.71 5.09 -12.47
C GLY A 116 0.45 5.39 -11.00
N ASN A 117 -0.66 4.89 -10.46
CA ASN A 117 -1.02 5.00 -9.05
C ASN A 117 -0.51 3.84 -8.17
N CYS A 118 0.31 2.93 -8.72
CA CYS A 118 0.70 1.70 -8.05
C CYS A 118 2.16 1.66 -7.62
N PHE A 119 2.36 1.22 -6.39
CA PHE A 119 3.61 0.91 -5.70
C PHE A 119 3.85 -0.59 -5.77
N TYR A 120 4.93 -1.00 -6.44
CA TYR A 120 5.38 -2.39 -6.47
C TYR A 120 6.49 -2.59 -5.44
N PHE A 121 6.41 -3.68 -4.70
CA PHE A 121 7.33 -3.94 -3.60
C PHE A 121 7.76 -5.40 -3.52
N LYS A 122 8.88 -5.61 -2.83
CA LYS A 122 9.24 -6.90 -2.26
C LYS A 122 8.99 -6.86 -0.75
N SER A 123 8.40 -7.91 -0.23
CA SER A 123 8.23 -8.17 1.20
C SER A 123 9.10 -9.36 1.57
N THR A 124 10.02 -9.17 2.51
CA THR A 124 10.96 -10.19 2.96
C THR A 124 10.68 -10.55 4.41
N LEU A 125 10.38 -11.82 4.65
CA LEU A 125 10.45 -12.44 5.96
C LEU A 125 11.82 -13.09 6.10
N ASN A 126 12.58 -12.69 7.11
CA ASN A 126 13.91 -13.22 7.36
C ASN A 126 14.00 -13.73 8.79
N ASP A 127 13.88 -15.04 8.91
CA ASP A 127 14.12 -15.79 10.13
C ASP A 127 15.41 -16.60 9.99
N GLN A 128 15.99 -17.07 11.10
CA GLN A 128 17.33 -17.67 11.15
C GLN A 128 17.53 -18.81 10.13
N ASP A 129 16.46 -19.55 9.82
CA ASP A 129 16.48 -20.70 8.92
C ASP A 129 15.75 -20.45 7.58
N ILE A 130 14.95 -19.38 7.48
CA ILE A 130 14.03 -19.17 6.35
C ILE A 130 14.11 -17.73 5.86
N LYS A 131 14.42 -17.59 4.56
CA LYS A 131 14.25 -16.35 3.82
C LYS A 131 13.13 -16.52 2.80
N GLN A 132 11.98 -15.92 3.08
CA GLN A 132 10.85 -15.87 2.16
C GLN A 132 10.76 -14.47 1.56
N VAL A 133 10.57 -14.41 0.25
CA VAL A 133 10.38 -13.15 -0.48
C VAL A 133 9.10 -13.26 -1.30
N ILE A 134 8.21 -12.30 -1.12
CA ILE A 134 6.96 -12.17 -1.88
C ILE A 134 6.98 -10.81 -2.56
N ASN A 135 6.63 -10.76 -3.84
CA ASN A 135 6.42 -9.50 -4.52
C ASN A 135 4.94 -9.13 -4.45
N GLY A 136 4.65 -7.85 -4.26
CA GLY A 136 3.29 -7.35 -4.18
C GLY A 136 3.12 -6.01 -4.88
N LYS A 137 1.86 -5.59 -4.99
CA LYS A 137 1.48 -4.30 -5.53
C LYS A 137 0.38 -3.67 -4.68
N LEU A 138 0.56 -2.39 -4.37
CA LEU A 138 -0.35 -1.53 -3.61
C LEU A 138 -0.69 -0.33 -4.49
N CYS A 139 -1.95 -0.02 -4.74
CA CYS A 139 -2.33 1.14 -5.55
C CYS A 139 -3.12 2.15 -4.73
N LYS A 140 -2.89 3.45 -4.96
CA LYS A 140 -3.75 4.51 -4.38
C LYS A 140 -5.18 4.40 -4.92
N GLU A 141 -6.16 4.56 -4.03
CA GLU A 141 -7.57 4.75 -4.40
C GLU A 141 -7.85 6.17 -4.91
#